data_AF-A0A8H7L9V0-F1
#
_entry.id   AF-A0A8H7L9V0-F1
#
_cell.length_a   1.000
_cell.length_b   1.000
_cell.length_c   1.000
_cell.angle_alpha   90.00
_cell.angle_beta   90.00
_cell.angle_gamma   90.00
#
_symmetry.space_group_name_H-M   'P 1'
#
loop_
_entity.id
_entity.type
_entity.pdbx_description
1 polymer ?
#
loop_
_entity_poly.entity_id
_entity_poly.type
_entity_poly.pdbx_seq_one_letter_code
_entity_poly.pdbx_strand_id
1 'polypeptide(L)'
;MTIKRQLNFAAHFYSEMKDTANVLSIYRDNSIEIRLVRWIVYIHLTLLRLFNLHGIPDPTTPGYIEIIERLRRLLAFWGSVFSELRGVLPPVATIFEDKLSLAEKVLIYLEQHNRFKVATQMMRFTAVQTVSEGALAESQALSHTSTFVRLCPVTI
;
A
#
# COMPACT_ATOMS: atom_id res chain seq x y z
N MET A 1 -7.53 17.39 -8.60
CA MET A 1 -7.45 15.98 -9.07
C MET A 1 -8.06 15.89 -10.45
N THR A 2 -7.48 15.14 -11.40
CA THR A 2 -7.85 15.23 -12.83
C THR A 2 -8.61 13.99 -13.32
N ILE A 3 -9.71 14.21 -14.05
CA ILE A 3 -10.52 13.17 -14.73
C ILE A 3 -9.65 12.24 -15.59
N LYS A 4 -8.60 12.78 -16.22
CA LYS A 4 -7.63 12.02 -17.02
C LYS A 4 -7.01 10.85 -16.24
N ARG A 5 -6.66 11.03 -14.97
CA ARG A 5 -6.05 9.98 -14.15
C ARG A 5 -7.04 8.86 -13.84
N GLN A 6 -8.29 9.22 -13.52
CA GLN A 6 -9.35 8.24 -13.28
C GLN A 6 -9.64 7.43 -14.53
N LEU A 7 -9.73 8.08 -15.70
CA LEU A 7 -9.98 7.40 -16.97
C LEU A 7 -8.84 6.43 -17.31
N ASN A 8 -7.58 6.85 -17.13
CA ASN A 8 -6.43 5.97 -17.37
C ASN A 8 -6.45 4.75 -16.45
N PHE A 9 -6.74 4.94 -15.16
CA PHE A 9 -6.83 3.82 -14.22
C PHE A 9 -8.00 2.89 -14.55
N ALA A 10 -9.18 3.44 -14.85
CA ALA A 10 -10.34 2.65 -15.24
C ALA A 10 -10.08 1.84 -16.52
N ALA A 11 -9.43 2.43 -17.52
CA ALA A 11 -9.04 1.74 -18.75
C ALA A 11 -8.05 0.59 -18.47
N HIS A 12 -7.04 0.84 -17.64
CA HIS A 12 -6.09 -0.19 -17.23
C HIS A 12 -6.77 -1.34 -16.47
N PHE A 13 -7.58 -1.01 -15.46
CA PHE A 13 -8.30 -2.01 -14.66
C PHE A 13 -9.27 -2.84 -15.52
N TYR A 14 -9.98 -2.19 -16.45
CA TYR A 14 -10.84 -2.87 -17.42
C TYR A 14 -10.06 -3.82 -18.33
N SER A 15 -8.89 -3.39 -18.84
CA SER A 15 -8.02 -4.26 -19.64
C SER A 15 -7.59 -5.49 -18.85
N GLU A 16 -7.13 -5.32 -17.60
CA GLU A 16 -6.71 -6.44 -16.76
C GLU A 16 -7.86 -7.41 -16.46
N MET A 17 -9.08 -6.91 -16.22
CA MET A 17 -10.27 -7.76 -16.06
C MET A 17 -10.60 -8.53 -17.34
N LYS A 18 -10.53 -7.88 -18.51
CA LYS A 18 -10.79 -8.51 -19.80
C LYS A 18 -9.77 -9.60 -20.10
N ASP A 19 -8.48 -9.31 -19.91
CA ASP A 19 -7.40 -10.26 -20.15
C ASP A 19 -7.50 -11.45 -19.19
N THR A 20 -7.82 -11.18 -17.92
CA THR A 20 -8.10 -12.21 -16.92
C THR A 20 -9.28 -13.08 -17.34
N ALA A 21 -10.40 -12.49 -17.76
CA ALA A 21 -11.56 -13.24 -18.20
C ALA A 21 -11.24 -14.15 -19.40
N ASN A 22 -10.43 -13.66 -20.34
CA ASN A 22 -9.95 -14.46 -21.47
C ASN A 22 -9.11 -15.66 -21.01
N VAL A 23 -8.12 -15.44 -20.14
CA VAL A 23 -7.29 -16.51 -19.55
C VAL A 23 -8.17 -17.56 -18.87
N LEU A 24 -9.10 -17.13 -18.00
CA LEU A 24 -10.02 -18.04 -17.30
C LEU A 24 -10.94 -18.80 -18.26
N SER A 25 -11.29 -18.20 -19.41
CA SER A 25 -12.15 -18.83 -20.42
C SER A 25 -11.43 -19.89 -21.25
N ILE A 26 -10.13 -19.70 -21.52
CA ILE A 26 -9.29 -20.62 -22.30
C ILE A 26 -8.90 -21.83 -21.45
N TYR A 27 -8.48 -21.58 -20.21
CA TYR A 27 -7.96 -22.61 -19.33
C TYR A 27 -9.05 -23.14 -18.40
N ARG A 28 -9.97 -23.96 -18.97
CA ARG A 28 -11.08 -24.59 -18.24
C ARG A 28 -10.74 -25.92 -17.56
N ASP A 29 -9.61 -26.52 -17.91
CA ASP A 29 -9.15 -27.77 -17.30
C ASP A 29 -8.89 -27.61 -15.78
N ASN A 30 -8.89 -28.74 -15.06
CA ASN A 30 -8.65 -28.83 -13.62
C ASN A 30 -7.25 -29.38 -13.28
N SER A 31 -6.34 -29.44 -14.27
CA SER A 31 -4.94 -29.77 -14.03
C SER A 31 -4.29 -28.79 -13.05
N ILE A 32 -3.26 -29.25 -12.35
CA ILE A 32 -2.68 -28.54 -11.20
C ILE A 32 -2.11 -27.19 -11.66
N GLU A 33 -1.38 -27.17 -12.75
CA GLU A 33 -0.79 -25.97 -13.36
C GLU A 33 -1.85 -24.94 -13.76
N ILE A 34 -2.99 -25.38 -14.30
CA ILE A 34 -4.10 -24.47 -14.63
C ILE A 34 -4.74 -23.90 -13.37
N ARG A 35 -4.91 -24.70 -12.31
CA ARG A 35 -5.40 -24.16 -11.03
C ARG A 35 -4.45 -23.11 -10.47
N LEU A 36 -3.14 -23.32 -10.57
CA LEU A 36 -2.14 -22.33 -10.12
C LEU A 36 -2.23 -21.04 -10.93
N VAL A 37 -2.44 -21.12 -12.25
CA VAL A 37 -2.72 -19.94 -13.09
C VAL A 37 -3.98 -19.20 -12.61
N ARG A 38 -5.06 -19.92 -12.30
CA ARG A 38 -6.28 -19.27 -11.78
C ARG A 38 -6.03 -18.59 -10.42
N TRP A 39 -5.27 -19.22 -9.55
CA TRP A 39 -4.91 -18.65 -8.25
C TRP A 39 -4.08 -17.38 -8.37
N ILE A 40 -3.06 -17.38 -9.23
CA ILE A 40 -2.21 -16.19 -9.40
C ILE A 40 -3.00 -15.01 -10.00
N VAL A 41 -3.89 -15.32 -10.94
CA VAL A 41 -4.82 -14.36 -11.54
C VAL A 41 -5.76 -13.77 -10.48
N TYR A 42 -6.32 -14.62 -9.60
CA TYR A 42 -7.18 -14.16 -8.51
C TYR A 42 -6.42 -13.26 -7.52
N ILE A 43 -5.18 -13.61 -7.18
CA ILE A 43 -4.33 -12.78 -6.32
C ILE A 43 -4.07 -11.42 -6.97
N HIS A 44 -3.71 -11.39 -8.25
CA HIS A 44 -3.48 -10.15 -8.99
C HIS A 44 -4.72 -9.24 -8.95
N LEU A 45 -5.90 -9.77 -9.28
CA LEU A 45 -7.15 -8.99 -9.22
C LEU A 45 -7.44 -8.50 -7.79
N THR A 46 -7.16 -9.31 -6.77
CA THR A 46 -7.36 -8.92 -5.38
C THR A 46 -6.45 -7.75 -5.00
N LEU A 47 -5.20 -7.72 -5.47
CA LEU A 47 -4.30 -6.61 -5.26
C LEU A 47 -4.81 -5.32 -5.94
N LEU A 48 -5.33 -5.42 -7.17
CA LEU A 48 -5.90 -4.28 -7.88
C LEU A 48 -7.13 -3.68 -7.18
N ARG A 49 -7.86 -4.46 -6.37
CA ARG A 49 -8.98 -3.98 -5.56
C ARG A 49 -8.56 -3.11 -4.37
N LEU A 50 -7.27 -3.12 -4.01
CA LEU A 50 -6.73 -2.30 -2.92
C LEU A 50 -6.42 -0.86 -3.34
N PHE A 51 -6.77 -0.49 -4.58
CA PHE A 51 -6.64 0.87 -5.09
C PHE A 51 -8.00 1.56 -5.07
N ASN A 52 -8.00 2.86 -4.81
CA ASN A 52 -9.19 3.69 -5.00
C ASN A 52 -9.43 4.00 -6.48
N LEU A 53 -10.52 4.74 -6.76
CA LEU A 53 -10.93 5.17 -8.10
C LEU A 53 -9.88 5.98 -8.89
N HIS A 54 -8.80 6.42 -8.24
CA HIS A 54 -7.71 7.19 -8.84
C HIS A 54 -6.45 6.34 -9.11
N GLY A 55 -6.50 5.03 -8.86
CA GLY A 55 -5.33 4.17 -8.92
C GLY A 55 -4.29 4.52 -7.86
N ILE A 56 -4.75 4.97 -6.68
CA ILE A 56 -3.88 5.19 -5.51
C ILE A 56 -4.19 4.10 -4.48
N PRO A 57 -3.18 3.51 -3.83
CA PRO A 57 -3.42 2.53 -2.77
C PRO A 57 -4.30 3.11 -1.66
N ASP A 58 -5.32 2.37 -1.27
CA ASP A 58 -6.34 2.80 -0.32
C ASP A 58 -6.19 2.06 1.03
N PRO A 59 -5.35 2.59 1.94
CA PRO A 59 -5.14 1.98 3.25
C PRO A 59 -6.37 2.08 4.18
N THR A 60 -7.43 2.77 3.77
CA THR A 60 -8.70 2.80 4.53
C THR A 60 -9.50 1.50 4.36
N THR A 61 -9.11 0.66 3.38
CA THR A 61 -9.68 -0.67 3.21
C THR A 61 -9.52 -1.50 4.50
N PRO A 62 -10.59 -2.06 5.06
CA PRO A 62 -10.49 -2.90 6.26
C PRO A 62 -9.52 -4.07 6.05
N GLY A 63 -8.57 -4.22 6.97
CA GLY A 63 -7.56 -5.28 6.92
C GLY A 63 -6.50 -5.10 5.82
N TYR A 64 -6.28 -3.88 5.32
CA TYR A 64 -5.38 -3.61 4.19
C TYR A 64 -3.98 -4.23 4.37
N ILE A 65 -3.37 -4.09 5.54
CA ILE A 65 -2.02 -4.61 5.82
C ILE A 65 -2.03 -6.13 5.86
N GLU A 66 -2.99 -6.71 6.56
CA GLU A 66 -3.17 -8.15 6.70
C GLU A 66 -3.42 -8.82 5.35
N ILE A 67 -4.20 -8.17 4.48
CA ILE A 67 -4.42 -8.60 3.10
C ILE A 67 -3.11 -8.59 2.33
N ILE A 68 -2.35 -7.50 2.32
CA ILE A 68 -1.07 -7.41 1.60
C ILE A 68 -0.10 -8.49 2.08
N GLU A 69 0.07 -8.64 3.39
CA GLU A 69 0.98 -9.64 3.94
C GLU A 69 0.56 -11.07 3.61
N ARG A 70 -0.74 -11.36 3.68
CA ARG A 70 -1.28 -12.65 3.28
C ARG A 70 -1.04 -12.92 1.80
N LEU A 71 -1.33 -11.95 0.94
CA LEU A 71 -1.14 -12.10 -0.51
C LEU A 71 0.35 -12.25 -0.85
N ARG A 72 1.26 -11.54 -0.18
CA ARG A 72 2.72 -11.72 -0.33
C ARG A 72 3.14 -13.17 -0.06
N ARG A 73 2.70 -13.72 1.07
CA ARG A 73 3.01 -15.12 1.45
C ARG A 73 2.44 -16.11 0.43
N LEU A 74 1.21 -15.88 -0.02
CA LEU A 74 0.58 -16.72 -1.04
C LEU A 74 1.31 -16.64 -2.40
N LEU A 75 1.72 -15.45 -2.84
CA LEU A 75 2.50 -15.28 -4.08
C LEU A 75 3.80 -16.08 -4.03
N ALA A 76 4.57 -15.91 -2.95
CA ALA A 76 5.83 -16.62 -2.78
C ALA A 76 5.61 -18.15 -2.74
N PHE A 77 4.60 -18.60 -1.99
CA PHE A 77 4.26 -20.02 -1.91
C PHE A 77 3.88 -20.60 -3.28
N TRP A 78 2.96 -19.97 -4.01
CA TRP A 78 2.51 -20.48 -5.30
C TRP A 78 3.59 -20.39 -6.37
N GLY A 79 4.45 -19.35 -6.34
CA GLY A 79 5.63 -19.27 -7.20
C GLY A 79 6.57 -20.45 -6.96
N SER A 80 6.86 -20.78 -5.70
CA SER A 80 7.67 -21.95 -5.35
C SER A 80 7.03 -23.25 -5.86
N VAL A 81 5.76 -23.49 -5.56
CA VAL A 81 5.04 -24.70 -5.99
C VAL A 81 5.06 -24.84 -7.52
N PHE A 82 4.85 -23.75 -8.25
CA PHE A 82 4.86 -23.79 -9.71
C PHE A 82 6.24 -24.13 -10.26
N SER A 83 7.31 -23.59 -9.67
CA SER A 83 8.69 -23.85 -10.10
C SER A 83 9.13 -25.32 -9.96
N GLU A 84 8.44 -26.09 -9.11
CA GLU A 84 8.69 -27.52 -8.91
C GLU A 84 7.93 -28.41 -9.91
N LEU A 85 6.96 -27.87 -10.64
CA LEU A 85 6.19 -28.63 -11.63
C LEU A 85 7.06 -28.98 -12.84
N ARG A 86 6.97 -30.24 -13.27
CA ARG A 86 7.65 -30.74 -14.47
C ARG A 86 6.66 -30.91 -15.61
N GLY A 87 7.11 -30.65 -16.83
CA GLY A 87 6.31 -30.87 -18.04
C GLY A 87 5.16 -29.89 -18.23
N VAL A 88 5.23 -28.70 -17.61
CA VAL A 88 4.24 -27.63 -17.83
C VAL A 88 4.31 -27.17 -19.29
N LEU A 89 3.15 -27.07 -19.94
CA LEU A 89 3.07 -26.57 -21.30
C LEU A 89 3.58 -25.11 -21.36
N PRO A 90 4.45 -24.74 -22.32
CA PRO A 90 5.04 -23.41 -22.37
C PRO A 90 4.04 -22.25 -22.29
N PRO A 91 2.86 -22.28 -22.97
CA PRO A 91 1.88 -21.20 -22.85
C PRO A 91 1.32 -21.01 -21.43
N VAL A 92 1.20 -22.11 -20.66
CA VAL A 92 0.73 -22.06 -19.27
C VAL A 92 1.81 -21.43 -18.37
N ALA A 93 3.07 -21.82 -18.58
CA ALA A 93 4.21 -21.25 -17.87
C ALA A 93 4.34 -19.74 -18.09
N THR A 94 4.29 -19.30 -19.35
CA THR A 94 4.36 -17.87 -19.69
C THR A 94 3.28 -17.06 -18.98
N ILE A 95 2.02 -17.54 -19.02
CA ILE A 95 0.91 -16.81 -18.37
C ILE A 95 1.08 -16.77 -16.85
N PHE A 96 1.53 -17.87 -16.25
CA PHE A 96 1.78 -17.91 -14.82
C PHE A 96 2.86 -16.90 -14.42
N GLU A 97 4.01 -16.92 -15.10
CA GLU A 97 5.14 -16.04 -14.85
C GLU A 97 4.79 -14.56 -15.07
N ASP A 98 4.07 -14.25 -16.14
CA ASP A 98 3.60 -12.89 -16.43
C ASP A 98 2.69 -12.38 -15.31
N LYS A 99 1.70 -13.18 -14.89
CA LYS A 99 0.76 -12.78 -13.83
C LYS A 99 1.41 -12.75 -12.45
N LEU A 100 2.39 -13.62 -12.18
CA LEU A 100 3.21 -13.57 -10.96
C LEU A 100 4.01 -12.26 -10.91
N SER A 101 4.74 -11.93 -11.99
CA SER A 101 5.54 -10.71 -12.07
C SER A 101 4.69 -9.44 -11.92
N LEU A 102 3.51 -9.40 -12.55
CA LEU A 102 2.58 -8.27 -12.39
C LEU A 102 2.09 -8.15 -10.95
N ALA A 103 1.67 -9.27 -10.33
CA ALA A 103 1.22 -9.26 -8.94
C ALA A 103 2.32 -8.79 -7.97
N GLU A 104 3.56 -9.23 -8.17
CA GLU A 104 4.71 -8.79 -7.37
C GLU A 104 4.97 -7.29 -7.49
N LYS A 105 4.95 -6.74 -8.72
CA LYS A 105 5.11 -5.30 -8.95
C LYS A 105 4.03 -4.49 -8.24
N VAL A 106 2.77 -4.93 -8.34
CA VAL A 106 1.65 -4.28 -7.67
C VAL A 106 1.81 -4.35 -6.15
N LEU A 107 2.18 -5.52 -5.62
CA LEU A 107 2.41 -5.72 -4.19
C LEU A 107 3.51 -4.78 -3.64
N ILE A 108 4.65 -4.69 -4.32
CA ILE A 108 5.74 -3.78 -3.96
C ILE A 108 5.24 -2.33 -3.92
N TYR A 109 4.46 -1.91 -4.93
CA TYR A 109 3.89 -0.57 -4.98
C TYR A 109 2.95 -0.27 -3.80
N LEU A 110 2.06 -1.22 -3.47
CA LEU A 110 1.13 -1.11 -2.34
C LEU A 110 1.87 -0.99 -0.99
N GLU A 111 2.98 -1.72 -0.82
CA GLU A 111 3.80 -1.69 0.39
C GLU A 111 4.56 -0.40 0.58
N GLN A 112 5.22 0.08 -0.48
CA GLN A 112 5.97 1.33 -0.44
C GLN A 112 5.05 2.49 -0.05
N HIS A 113 3.86 2.56 -0.65
CA HIS A 113 2.89 3.61 -0.35
C HIS A 113 2.41 3.60 1.11
N ASN A 114 2.30 2.40 1.72
CA ASN A 114 1.94 2.28 3.13
C ASN A 114 3.05 2.80 4.06
N ARG A 115 4.32 2.40 3.81
CA ARG A 115 5.47 2.82 4.62
C ARG A 115 5.65 4.35 4.65
N PHE A 116 5.45 5.01 3.51
CA PHE A 116 5.53 6.49 3.43
C PHE A 116 4.45 7.20 4.25
N LYS A 117 3.20 6.67 4.29
CA LYS A 117 2.12 7.29 5.08
C LYS A 117 2.36 7.18 6.58
N VAL A 118 2.82 6.03 7.05
CA VAL A 118 3.16 5.82 8.47
C VAL A 118 4.30 6.75 8.89
N ALA A 119 5.36 6.85 8.09
CA ALA A 119 6.47 7.78 8.36
C ALA A 119 6.02 9.25 8.38
N THR A 120 5.13 9.64 7.45
CA THR A 120 4.60 11.02 7.39
C THR A 120 3.70 11.35 8.57
N GLN A 121 2.89 10.39 9.04
CA GLN A 121 2.06 10.57 10.25
C GLN A 121 2.92 10.65 11.51
N MET A 122 3.96 9.82 11.64
CA MET A 122 4.88 9.88 12.77
C MET A 122 5.63 11.23 12.83
N MET A 123 6.14 11.74 11.70
CA MET A 123 6.81 13.04 11.66
C MET A 123 5.88 14.20 12.03
N ARG A 124 4.60 14.16 11.61
CA ARG A 124 3.61 15.18 12.00
C ARG A 124 3.27 15.12 13.48
N PHE A 125 3.20 13.93 14.07
CA PHE A 125 2.92 13.77 15.49
C PHE A 125 4.07 14.32 16.35
N THR A 126 5.33 14.04 15.97
CA THR A 126 6.51 14.59 16.64
C THR A 126 6.58 16.11 16.51
N ALA A 127 6.28 16.67 15.34
CA ALA A 127 6.27 18.12 15.13
C ALA A 127 5.20 18.84 15.97
N VAL A 128 4.04 18.21 16.21
CA VAL A 128 2.99 18.78 17.06
C VAL A 128 3.39 18.72 18.54
N GLN A 129 4.03 17.64 18.99
CA GLN A 129 4.53 17.53 20.36
C GLN A 129 5.63 18.55 20.67
N THR A 130 6.60 18.75 19.76
CA THR A 130 7.68 19.73 19.97
C THR A 130 7.18 21.18 20.00
N VAL A 131 6.18 21.52 19.18
CA VAL A 131 5.53 22.84 19.21
C VAL A 131 4.75 23.04 20.52
N SER A 132 4.07 22.00 21.01
CA SER A 132 3.36 22.05 22.30
C SER A 132 4.31 22.19 23.49
N GLU A 133 5.44 21.51 23.48
CA GLU A 133 6.47 21.60 24.53
C GLU A 133 7.18 22.97 24.51
N GLY A 134 7.46 23.51 23.32
CA GLY A 134 7.99 24.86 23.15
C GLY A 134 7.05 25.94 23.66
N ALA A 135 5.75 25.85 23.34
CA ALA A 135 4.74 26.80 23.82
C ALA A 135 4.54 26.73 25.35
N LEU A 136 4.65 25.55 25.95
CA LEU A 136 4.58 25.37 27.40
C LEU A 136 5.79 26.00 28.11
N ALA A 137 6.99 25.84 27.54
CA ALA A 137 8.23 26.43 28.06
C ALA A 137 8.21 27.97 27.98
N GLU A 138 7.70 28.55 26.89
CA GLU A 138 7.54 30.00 26.75
C GLU A 138 6.49 30.57 27.72
N SER A 139 5.37 29.86 27.93
CA SER A 139 4.35 30.27 28.91
C SER A 139 4.88 30.24 30.35
N GLN A 140 5.77 29.30 30.70
CA GLN A 140 6.41 29.25 32.02
C GLN A 140 7.46 30.36 32.18
N ALA A 141 8.27 30.63 31.15
CA ALA A 141 9.26 31.71 31.17
C ALA A 141 8.63 33.11 31.33
N LEU A 142 7.46 33.35 30.72
CA LEU A 142 6.71 34.60 30.87
C LEU A 142 6.04 34.76 32.25
N SER A 143 5.75 33.65 32.95
CA SER A 143 5.21 33.70 34.32
C SER A 143 6.26 34.09 35.38
N HIS A 144 7.54 33.83 35.10
CA HIS A 144 8.65 34.15 36.01
C HIS A 144 9.21 35.57 35.86
N THR A 145 8.91 36.27 34.77
CA THR A 145 9.36 37.66 34.55
C THR A 145 8.40 38.72 35.13
N SER A 146 7.22 38.33 35.61
CA SER A 146 6.22 39.28 36.15
C SER A 146 6.34 39.58 37.66
N THR A 147 7.37 39.08 38.36
CA THR A 147 7.49 39.27 39.83
C THR A 147 8.56 40.30 40.24
N PHE A 148 9.30 40.90 39.30
CA PHE A 148 10.45 41.77 39.63
C PHE A 148 10.23 43.25 39.32
N VAL A 149 9.17 43.85 39.85
CA VAL A 149 9.09 45.32 39.97
C VAL A 149 8.49 45.68 41.32
N ARG A 150 9.32 45.72 42.37
CA ARG A 150 9.05 46.57 43.54
C ARG A 150 10.33 46.78 44.36
N LEU A 151 10.57 48.05 44.66
CA LEU A 151 11.40 48.62 45.74
C LEU A 151 12.85 49.01 45.37
N CYS A 152 13.00 50.25 44.92
CA CYS A 152 14.11 51.10 45.34
C CYS A 152 13.51 52.34 46.04
N PRO A 153 13.84 52.61 47.32
CA PRO A 153 13.56 53.91 47.92
C PRO A 153 14.70 54.88 47.56
N VAL A 154 14.32 56.06 47.07
CA VAL A 154 15.21 57.22 46.91
C VAL A 154 15.22 57.96 48.25
N THR A 155 16.40 58.08 48.85
CA THR A 155 16.61 58.93 50.04
C THR A 155 17.25 60.24 49.58
N ILE A 156 16.66 61.36 50.03
CA ILE A 156 17.14 62.74 49.86
C ILE A 156 18.23 63.04 50.88
#